data_AF-A0A9D9FYH8-F1
#
_entry.id   AF-A0A9D9FYH8-F1
#
_cell.length_a   1.000
_cell.length_b   1.000
_cell.length_c   1.000
_cell.angle_alpha   90.00
_cell.angle_beta   90.00
_cell.angle_gamma   90.00
#
_symmetry.space_group_name_H-M   'P 1'
#
loop_
_entity.id
_entity.type
_entity.pdbx_description
1 polymer ?
#
loop_
_entity_poly.entity_id
_entity_poly.type
_entity_poly.pdbx_seq_one_letter_code
_entity_poly.pdbx_strand_id
1 'polypeptide(L)'
;MKRYILLLLLSFFSLVAPSQEWMTNLPAAKRIAMVQNKMLLMIWEEASMSPYPVSIYDDKGNKIYVRDLFENEFVNKLIWEHFVPVVVSEDVYAEWYNELKGKRSVLYMQKFDDDFFKVIDVNGNILNTSEPYYEILNISEFIARYYLDTTYLKGELTNYMKQKDVYTTFRLAVKYIDISIYVNEDVKAEMIKLSNIYLDEASRFLESQQIDEKQKLEDKIFLQELKLMLVQKRPRRVLRLLKKTPISAEDTSNSSMLAFLNFTAHLMLKDEASASAWRDQLTTTDIKKANLLVQQ
;
A
#
# COMPACT_ATOMS: atom_id res chain seq x y z
N MET A 1 31.90 -37.58 -11.69
CA MET A 1 31.42 -37.05 -12.99
C MET A 1 29.98 -36.55 -12.95
N LYS A 2 28.97 -37.34 -12.53
CA LYS A 2 27.55 -36.90 -12.51
C LYS A 2 27.26 -35.62 -11.69
N ARG A 3 27.94 -35.40 -10.55
CA ARG A 3 27.76 -34.19 -9.71
C ARG A 3 28.33 -32.92 -10.34
N TYR A 4 29.43 -33.03 -11.07
CA TYR A 4 30.06 -31.89 -11.75
C TYR A 4 29.27 -31.49 -13.00
N ILE A 5 28.65 -32.44 -13.70
CA ILE A 5 27.75 -32.17 -14.83
C ILE A 5 26.49 -31.42 -14.37
N LEU A 6 25.93 -31.77 -13.19
CA LEU A 6 24.77 -31.08 -12.63
C LEU A 6 25.10 -29.63 -12.21
N LEU A 7 26.28 -29.42 -11.61
CA LEU A 7 26.78 -28.08 -11.27
C LEU A 7 27.05 -27.23 -12.53
N LEU A 8 27.57 -27.84 -13.60
CA LEU A 8 27.81 -27.17 -14.88
C LEU A 8 26.50 -26.80 -15.58
N LEU A 9 25.49 -27.68 -15.54
CA LEU A 9 24.13 -27.42 -16.05
C LEU A 9 23.43 -26.29 -15.28
N LEU A 10 23.57 -26.25 -13.94
CA LEU A 10 23.03 -25.16 -13.11
C LEU A 10 23.72 -23.81 -13.37
N SER A 11 25.01 -23.80 -13.69
CA SER A 11 25.74 -22.58 -14.05
C SER A 11 25.46 -22.08 -15.48
N PHE A 12 25.03 -22.94 -16.40
CA PHE A 12 24.71 -22.54 -17.78
C PHE A 12 23.33 -21.89 -17.89
N PHE A 13 22.36 -22.27 -17.05
CA PHE A 13 21.03 -21.63 -17.02
C PHE A 13 21.04 -20.20 -16.47
N SER A 14 22.09 -19.79 -15.76
CA SER A 14 22.18 -18.47 -15.13
C SER A 14 22.82 -17.39 -16.02
N LEU A 15 23.32 -17.74 -17.20
CA LEU A 15 24.13 -16.81 -18.01
C LEU A 15 23.36 -16.02 -19.07
N VAL A 16 22.15 -16.45 -19.49
CA VAL A 16 21.29 -15.67 -20.41
C VAL A 16 19.83 -16.08 -20.18
N ALA A 17 19.23 -15.65 -19.06
CA ALA A 17 17.77 -15.69 -18.97
C ALA A 17 17.27 -14.42 -19.68
N PRO A 18 16.48 -14.52 -20.77
CA PRO A 18 15.78 -13.35 -21.28
C PRO A 18 14.98 -12.72 -20.15
N SER A 19 14.81 -11.39 -20.16
CA SER A 19 13.92 -10.74 -19.19
C SER A 19 12.59 -11.50 -19.14
N GLN A 20 12.10 -11.82 -17.95
CA GLN A 20 10.86 -12.56 -17.81
C GLN A 20 9.72 -11.78 -18.51
N GLU A 21 8.91 -12.47 -19.30
CA GLU A 21 7.76 -11.83 -19.95
C GLU A 21 6.75 -11.35 -18.91
N TRP A 22 5.93 -10.35 -19.26
CA TRP A 22 4.82 -9.91 -18.42
C TRP A 22 3.88 -11.09 -18.16
N MET A 23 3.44 -11.24 -16.91
CA MET A 23 2.52 -12.32 -16.56
C MET A 23 1.13 -12.06 -17.14
N THR A 24 0.40 -13.10 -17.52
CA THR A 24 -1.01 -12.98 -17.97
C THR A 24 -2.00 -13.59 -16.99
N ASN A 25 -1.51 -14.28 -15.95
CA ASN A 25 -2.34 -14.90 -14.92
C ASN A 25 -2.23 -14.13 -13.60
N LEU A 26 -3.22 -13.28 -13.31
CA LEU A 26 -3.25 -12.44 -12.10
C LEU A 26 -3.13 -13.26 -10.79
N PRO A 27 -3.82 -14.41 -10.61
CA PRO A 27 -3.62 -15.24 -9.41
C PRO A 27 -2.18 -15.74 -9.22
N ALA A 28 -1.49 -16.13 -10.30
CA ALA A 28 -0.09 -16.52 -10.24
C ALA A 28 0.81 -15.32 -9.94
N ALA A 29 0.56 -14.16 -10.56
CA ALA A 29 1.30 -12.93 -10.30
C ALA A 29 1.21 -12.50 -8.83
N LYS A 30 0.01 -12.57 -8.23
CA LYS A 30 -0.20 -12.29 -6.79
C LYS A 30 0.64 -13.21 -5.89
N ARG A 31 0.75 -14.50 -6.23
CA ARG A 31 1.60 -15.45 -5.48
C ARG A 31 3.09 -15.11 -5.61
N ILE A 32 3.56 -14.77 -6.80
CA ILE A 32 4.95 -14.37 -7.02
C ILE A 32 5.26 -13.08 -6.27
N ALA A 33 4.38 -12.08 -6.35
CA ALA A 33 4.51 -10.81 -5.64
C ALA A 33 4.61 -11.00 -4.13
N MET A 34 3.80 -11.90 -3.56
CA MET A 34 3.86 -12.26 -2.14
C MET A 34 5.16 -12.98 -1.74
N VAL A 35 5.71 -13.84 -2.60
CA VAL A 35 6.98 -14.53 -2.35
C VAL A 35 8.15 -13.55 -2.42
N GLN A 36 8.14 -12.66 -3.41
CA GLN A 36 9.21 -11.69 -3.69
C GLN A 36 9.09 -10.39 -2.88
N ASN A 37 8.05 -10.23 -2.05
CA ASN A 37 7.77 -9.02 -1.28
C ASN A 37 7.64 -7.76 -2.16
N LYS A 38 6.94 -7.88 -3.28
CA LYS A 38 6.71 -6.79 -4.24
C LYS A 38 5.23 -6.45 -4.38
N MET A 39 4.96 -5.26 -4.88
CA MET A 39 3.66 -4.89 -5.43
C MET A 39 3.55 -5.41 -6.87
N LEU A 40 2.32 -5.51 -7.38
CA LEU A 40 2.07 -5.79 -8.79
C LEU A 40 2.06 -4.49 -9.60
N LEU A 41 2.58 -4.55 -10.82
CA LEU A 41 2.37 -3.52 -11.83
C LEU A 41 1.41 -4.09 -12.87
N MET A 42 0.14 -3.70 -12.78
CA MET A 42 -0.91 -4.17 -13.67
C MET A 42 -1.15 -3.18 -14.81
N ILE A 43 -1.41 -3.71 -15.99
CA ILE A 43 -2.07 -3.01 -17.09
C ILE A 43 -3.21 -3.87 -17.65
N TRP A 44 -4.23 -3.21 -18.19
CA TRP A 44 -5.30 -3.86 -18.93
C TRP A 44 -4.80 -4.40 -20.27
N GLU A 45 -5.41 -5.48 -20.75
CA GLU A 45 -4.95 -6.20 -21.93
C GLU A 45 -5.02 -5.35 -23.18
N GLU A 46 -6.11 -4.61 -23.39
CA GLU A 46 -6.27 -3.74 -24.56
C GLU A 46 -5.16 -2.69 -24.64
N ALA A 47 -4.84 -2.06 -23.50
CA ALA A 47 -3.78 -1.06 -23.39
C ALA A 47 -2.37 -1.63 -23.67
N SER A 48 -2.19 -2.96 -23.57
CA SER A 48 -0.93 -3.64 -23.87
C SER A 48 -0.76 -4.05 -25.34
N MET A 49 -1.82 -3.95 -26.15
CA MET A 49 -1.79 -4.38 -27.56
C MET A 49 -1.17 -3.35 -28.52
N SER A 50 -0.95 -2.12 -28.04
CA SER A 50 -0.35 -1.03 -28.83
C SER A 50 1.01 -0.64 -28.25
N PRO A 51 1.91 -0.06 -29.06
CA PRO A 51 3.17 0.45 -28.56
C PRO A 51 2.98 1.41 -27.39
N TYR A 52 3.62 1.13 -26.26
CA TYR A 52 3.48 1.94 -25.05
C TYR A 52 4.77 2.76 -24.83
N PRO A 53 4.83 4.01 -25.31
CA PRO A 53 6.04 4.81 -25.24
C PRO A 53 6.34 5.26 -23.82
N VAL A 54 7.59 5.11 -23.43
CA VAL A 54 8.06 5.51 -22.10
C VAL A 54 9.42 6.20 -22.17
N SER A 55 9.81 6.75 -21.04
CA SER A 55 11.16 7.25 -20.82
C SER A 55 11.76 6.67 -19.55
N ILE A 56 13.09 6.59 -19.53
CA ILE A 56 13.88 6.09 -18.41
C ILE A 56 15.14 6.94 -18.26
N TYR A 57 15.70 6.99 -17.05
CA TYR A 57 17.05 7.51 -16.84
C TYR A 57 18.07 6.40 -17.03
N ASP A 58 19.15 6.68 -17.76
CA ASP A 58 20.33 5.83 -17.81
C ASP A 58 21.20 6.00 -16.55
N ASP A 59 22.26 5.18 -16.42
CA ASP A 59 23.20 5.21 -15.30
C ASP A 59 23.93 6.56 -15.13
N LYS A 60 23.89 7.42 -16.15
CA LYS A 60 24.49 8.76 -16.16
C LYS A 60 23.44 9.86 -15.91
N GLY A 61 22.18 9.50 -15.71
CA GLY A 61 21.06 10.41 -15.50
C GLY A 61 20.46 11.01 -16.78
N ASN A 62 20.86 10.55 -17.96
CA ASN A 62 20.25 11.01 -19.22
C ASN A 62 18.89 10.36 -19.42
N LYS A 63 17.92 11.14 -19.91
CA LYS A 63 16.59 10.63 -20.26
C LYS A 63 16.63 9.95 -21.62
N ILE A 64 16.37 8.65 -21.66
CA ILE A 64 16.25 7.84 -22.87
C ILE A 64 14.77 7.61 -23.16
N TYR A 65 14.40 7.72 -24.44
CA TYR A 65 13.07 7.40 -24.94
C TYR A 65 13.02 5.96 -25.47
N VAL A 66 11.96 5.25 -25.12
CA VAL A 66 11.68 3.89 -25.57
C VAL A 66 10.32 3.90 -26.25
N ARG A 67 10.29 3.52 -27.54
CA ARG A 67 9.09 3.56 -28.38
C ARG A 67 7.99 2.64 -27.85
N ASP A 68 8.37 1.45 -27.43
CA ASP A 68 7.47 0.46 -26.88
C ASP A 68 8.12 -0.22 -25.69
N LEU A 69 7.51 -0.07 -24.52
CA LEU A 69 7.94 -0.69 -23.29
C LEU A 69 7.92 -2.22 -23.40
N PHE A 70 6.91 -2.81 -24.04
CA PHE A 70 6.70 -4.26 -24.03
C PHE A 70 7.76 -5.00 -24.85
N GLU A 71 8.28 -4.37 -25.91
CA GLU A 71 9.36 -4.90 -26.75
C GLU A 71 10.77 -4.62 -26.18
N ASN A 72 10.91 -3.83 -25.10
CA ASN A 72 12.20 -3.40 -24.58
C ASN A 72 12.67 -4.23 -23.37
N GLU A 73 13.65 -5.11 -23.60
CA GLU A 73 14.19 -6.01 -22.57
C GLU A 73 14.77 -5.28 -21.34
N PHE A 74 15.43 -4.13 -21.55
CA PHE A 74 16.02 -3.37 -20.45
C PHE A 74 14.95 -2.78 -19.54
N VAL A 75 13.93 -2.14 -20.10
CA VAL A 75 12.81 -1.59 -19.33
C VAL A 75 12.04 -2.70 -18.62
N ASN A 76 11.78 -3.82 -19.29
CA ASN A 76 11.10 -4.97 -18.70
C ASN A 76 11.88 -5.54 -17.51
N LYS A 77 13.21 -5.69 -17.64
CA LYS A 77 14.06 -6.13 -16.53
C LYS A 77 13.99 -5.16 -15.35
N LEU A 78 14.09 -3.86 -15.59
CA LEU A 78 14.01 -2.83 -14.56
C LEU A 78 12.67 -2.87 -13.80
N ILE A 79 11.57 -3.09 -14.52
CA ILE A 79 10.24 -3.26 -13.91
C ILE A 79 10.19 -4.52 -13.05
N TRP A 80 10.69 -5.65 -13.55
CA TRP A 80 10.75 -6.91 -12.79
C TRP A 80 11.59 -6.83 -11.53
N GLU A 81 12.60 -5.96 -11.48
CA GLU A 81 13.40 -5.75 -10.27
C GLU A 81 12.58 -5.14 -9.13
N HIS A 82 11.57 -4.32 -9.44
CA HIS A 82 10.81 -3.53 -8.46
C HIS A 82 9.36 -3.99 -8.28
N PHE A 83 8.74 -4.54 -9.32
CA PHE A 83 7.35 -4.98 -9.35
C PHE A 83 7.23 -6.39 -9.92
N VAL A 84 6.05 -6.99 -9.76
CA VAL A 84 5.63 -8.13 -10.58
C VAL A 84 4.69 -7.62 -11.68
N PRO A 85 5.17 -7.47 -12.93
CA PRO A 85 4.36 -6.98 -14.02
C PRO A 85 3.33 -8.01 -14.50
N VAL A 86 2.10 -7.56 -14.74
CA VAL A 86 0.99 -8.40 -15.17
C VAL A 86 0.10 -7.66 -16.16
N VAL A 87 -0.21 -8.30 -17.28
CA VAL A 87 -1.28 -7.92 -18.20
C VAL A 87 -2.53 -8.69 -17.77
N VAL A 88 -3.65 -7.98 -17.58
CA VAL A 88 -4.90 -8.58 -17.10
C VAL A 88 -5.96 -8.46 -18.19
N SER A 89 -6.59 -9.59 -18.53
CA SER A 89 -7.61 -9.67 -19.57
C SER A 89 -8.86 -8.83 -19.25
N GLU A 90 -9.47 -8.25 -20.28
CA GLU A 90 -10.74 -7.53 -20.16
C GLU A 90 -11.90 -8.43 -19.71
N ASP A 91 -11.79 -9.75 -19.93
CA ASP A 91 -12.83 -10.71 -19.56
C ASP A 91 -13.16 -10.69 -18.06
N VAL A 92 -12.20 -10.30 -17.21
CA VAL A 92 -12.40 -10.22 -15.75
C VAL A 92 -12.90 -8.84 -15.28
N TYR A 93 -12.97 -7.84 -16.18
CA TYR A 93 -13.30 -6.46 -15.83
C TYR A 93 -14.68 -6.38 -15.16
N ALA A 94 -15.70 -7.01 -15.75
CA ALA A 94 -17.08 -6.92 -15.26
C ALA A 94 -17.25 -7.51 -13.85
N GLU A 95 -16.58 -8.63 -13.57
CA GLU A 95 -16.58 -9.25 -12.24
C GLU A 95 -15.90 -8.31 -11.22
N TRP A 96 -14.69 -7.84 -11.53
CA TRP A 96 -13.91 -7.00 -10.63
C TRP A 96 -14.57 -5.64 -10.39
N TYR A 97 -15.16 -5.03 -11.42
CA TYR A 97 -15.95 -3.80 -11.29
C TYR A 97 -17.11 -3.98 -10.30
N ASN A 98 -17.85 -5.09 -10.40
CA ASN A 98 -18.96 -5.38 -9.49
C ASN A 98 -18.51 -5.58 -8.05
N GLU A 99 -17.30 -6.12 -7.82
CA GLU A 99 -16.73 -6.23 -6.47
C GLU A 99 -16.43 -4.85 -5.85
N LEU A 100 -16.01 -3.89 -6.69
CA LEU A 100 -15.58 -2.54 -6.28
C LEU A 100 -16.72 -1.53 -6.21
N LYS A 101 -17.75 -1.69 -7.05
CA LYS A 101 -18.87 -0.74 -7.19
C LYS A 101 -19.54 -0.46 -5.85
N GLY A 102 -19.68 0.83 -5.52
CA GLY A 102 -20.28 1.30 -4.27
C GLY A 102 -19.38 1.15 -3.03
N LYS A 103 -18.18 0.60 -3.16
CA LYS A 103 -17.20 0.42 -2.07
C LYS A 103 -15.92 1.22 -2.25
N ARG A 104 -15.78 1.95 -3.37
CA ARG A 104 -14.59 2.70 -3.75
C ARG A 104 -14.95 4.12 -4.15
N SER A 105 -13.99 5.04 -4.02
CA SER A 105 -14.17 6.43 -4.39
C SER A 105 -14.26 6.60 -5.91
N VAL A 106 -14.80 7.73 -6.37
CA VAL A 106 -14.86 8.07 -7.80
C VAL A 106 -13.46 8.06 -8.42
N LEU A 107 -12.48 8.66 -7.76
CA LEU A 107 -11.09 8.70 -8.24
C LEU A 107 -10.48 7.29 -8.35
N TYR A 108 -10.78 6.40 -7.40
CA TYR A 108 -10.34 5.01 -7.47
C TYR A 108 -10.94 4.31 -8.70
N MET A 109 -12.25 4.47 -8.94
CA MET A 109 -12.91 3.86 -10.09
C MET A 109 -12.36 4.42 -11.41
N GLN A 110 -12.09 5.73 -11.49
CA GLN A 110 -11.45 6.32 -12.67
C GLN A 110 -10.07 5.71 -12.95
N LYS A 111 -9.23 5.51 -11.91
CA LYS A 111 -7.93 4.82 -12.07
C LYS A 111 -8.11 3.34 -12.44
N PHE A 112 -9.11 2.67 -11.89
CA PHE A 112 -9.41 1.29 -12.25
C PHE A 112 -9.80 1.18 -13.73
N ASP A 113 -10.60 2.11 -14.23
CA ASP A 113 -11.14 2.11 -15.60
C ASP A 113 -10.15 2.60 -16.67
N ASP A 114 -9.11 3.37 -16.31
CA ASP A 114 -8.19 3.97 -17.31
C ASP A 114 -7.21 2.96 -17.95
N ASP A 115 -6.47 3.37 -18.98
CA ASP A 115 -5.42 2.53 -19.62
C ASP A 115 -4.03 2.70 -18.98
N PHE A 116 -3.96 3.42 -17.86
CA PHE A 116 -2.70 3.66 -17.17
C PHE A 116 -2.29 2.47 -16.31
N PHE A 117 -1.02 2.38 -15.94
CA PHE A 117 -0.55 1.37 -15.00
C PHE A 117 -1.22 1.49 -13.63
N LYS A 118 -1.52 0.35 -13.02
CA LYS A 118 -1.99 0.22 -11.64
C LYS A 118 -0.90 -0.42 -10.81
N VAL A 119 -0.53 0.22 -9.71
CA VAL A 119 0.30 -0.39 -8.66
C VAL A 119 -0.66 -1.02 -7.66
N ILE A 120 -0.68 -2.36 -7.62
CA ILE A 120 -1.70 -3.10 -6.88
C ILE A 120 -1.03 -3.95 -5.80
N ASP A 121 -1.63 -4.00 -4.62
CA ASP A 121 -1.23 -4.99 -3.62
C ASP A 121 -1.67 -6.41 -4.01
N VAL A 122 -1.15 -7.41 -3.30
CA VAL A 122 -1.49 -8.82 -3.57
C VAL A 122 -2.97 -9.16 -3.36
N ASN A 123 -3.73 -8.29 -2.69
CA ASN A 123 -5.15 -8.48 -2.43
C ASN A 123 -6.04 -7.77 -3.45
N GLY A 124 -5.47 -7.02 -4.39
CA GLY A 124 -6.20 -6.40 -5.50
C GLY A 124 -6.58 -4.93 -5.30
N ASN A 125 -6.05 -4.24 -4.29
CA ASN A 125 -6.33 -2.82 -4.12
C ASN A 125 -5.24 -1.93 -4.77
N ILE A 126 -5.67 -0.91 -5.51
CA ILE A 126 -4.81 0.02 -6.25
C ILE A 126 -4.26 1.09 -5.29
N LEU A 127 -2.95 1.32 -5.34
CA LEU A 127 -2.25 2.36 -4.60
C LEU A 127 -2.25 3.70 -5.34
N ASN A 128 -1.85 3.74 -6.61
CA ASN A 128 -1.57 4.97 -7.36
C ASN A 128 -2.83 5.69 -7.91
N THR A 129 -3.85 5.88 -7.06
CA THR A 129 -5.17 6.37 -7.51
C THR A 129 -5.21 7.82 -8.00
N SER A 130 -4.31 8.68 -7.52
CA SER A 130 -4.19 10.08 -7.98
C SER A 130 -3.15 10.27 -9.06
N GLU A 131 -2.42 9.24 -9.46
CA GLU A 131 -1.42 9.38 -10.52
C GLU A 131 -2.15 9.70 -11.83
N PRO A 132 -1.89 10.86 -12.47
CA PRO A 132 -2.55 11.18 -13.71
C PRO A 132 -2.03 10.30 -14.85
N TYR A 133 -2.78 10.24 -15.94
CA TYR A 133 -2.30 9.62 -17.17
C TYR A 133 -1.19 10.46 -17.80
N TYR A 134 -0.13 9.81 -18.28
CA TYR A 134 0.95 10.43 -19.04
C TYR A 134 1.09 9.75 -20.40
N GLU A 135 1.14 10.55 -21.47
CA GLU A 135 1.41 10.03 -22.81
C GLU A 135 2.79 9.36 -22.93
N ILE A 136 3.78 9.88 -22.19
CA ILE A 136 5.13 9.29 -22.08
C ILE A 136 5.51 9.26 -20.60
N LEU A 137 5.24 8.14 -19.95
CA LEU A 137 5.58 7.93 -18.55
C LEU A 137 7.10 7.86 -18.36
N ASN A 138 7.62 8.49 -17.29
CA ASN A 138 8.99 8.23 -16.84
C ASN A 138 8.99 7.04 -15.86
N ILE A 139 9.44 5.88 -16.32
CA ILE A 139 9.46 4.64 -15.53
C ILE A 139 10.39 4.74 -14.33
N SER A 140 11.53 5.42 -14.46
CA SER A 140 12.47 5.60 -13.35
C SER A 140 11.85 6.42 -12.21
N GLU A 141 11.15 7.51 -12.53
CA GLU A 141 10.42 8.31 -11.53
C GLU A 141 9.24 7.54 -10.94
N PHE A 142 8.50 6.82 -11.78
CA PHE A 142 7.35 6.02 -11.35
C PHE A 142 7.76 4.91 -10.38
N ILE A 143 8.86 4.20 -10.66
CA ILE A 143 9.46 3.21 -9.75
C ILE A 143 9.89 3.90 -8.45
N ALA A 144 10.65 5.00 -8.53
CA ALA A 144 11.13 5.69 -7.33
C ALA A 144 9.99 6.18 -6.43
N ARG A 145 8.84 6.53 -7.02
CA ARG A 145 7.63 6.91 -6.29
C ARG A 145 6.92 5.69 -5.68
N TYR A 146 6.61 4.67 -6.47
CA TYR A 146 5.66 3.63 -6.07
C TYR A 146 6.26 2.29 -5.67
N TYR A 147 7.57 2.11 -5.81
CA TYR A 147 8.24 0.92 -5.31
C TYR A 147 8.06 0.82 -3.79
N LEU A 148 7.52 -0.32 -3.35
CA LEU A 148 7.32 -0.64 -1.95
C LEU A 148 7.75 -2.08 -1.69
N ASP A 149 8.78 -2.25 -0.87
CA ASP A 149 9.12 -3.55 -0.29
C ASP A 149 8.02 -3.94 0.71
N THR A 150 7.28 -4.99 0.38
CA THR A 150 6.14 -5.46 1.19
C THR A 150 6.56 -6.40 2.32
N THR A 151 7.85 -6.55 2.62
CA THR A 151 8.36 -7.42 3.70
C THR A 151 7.68 -7.10 5.04
N TYR A 152 7.49 -5.82 5.37
CA TYR A 152 6.82 -5.40 6.61
C TYR A 152 5.30 -5.68 6.63
N LEU A 153 4.69 -5.81 5.44
CA LEU A 153 3.26 -6.11 5.24
C LEU A 153 2.98 -7.61 5.10
N LYS A 154 3.98 -8.42 4.76
CA LYS A 154 3.83 -9.80 4.30
C LYS A 154 2.91 -10.64 5.19
N GLY A 155 3.09 -10.56 6.50
CA GLY A 155 2.28 -11.29 7.47
C GLY A 155 0.79 -10.95 7.34
N GLU A 156 0.44 -9.67 7.38
CA GLU A 156 -0.97 -9.24 7.33
C GLU A 156 -1.58 -9.38 5.93
N LEU A 157 -0.80 -9.18 4.87
CA LEU A 157 -1.24 -9.47 3.50
C LEU A 157 -1.61 -10.95 3.36
N THR A 158 -0.77 -11.84 3.89
CA THR A 158 -1.00 -13.30 3.87
C THR A 158 -2.22 -13.68 4.71
N ASN A 159 -2.36 -13.10 5.90
CA ASN A 159 -3.47 -13.39 6.80
C ASN A 159 -4.81 -12.98 6.19
N TYR A 160 -4.90 -11.75 5.66
CA TYR A 160 -6.11 -11.27 4.98
C TYR A 160 -6.45 -12.12 3.75
N MET A 161 -5.45 -12.50 2.95
CA MET A 161 -5.69 -13.35 1.77
C MET A 161 -6.24 -14.73 2.16
N LYS A 162 -5.79 -15.30 3.28
CA LYS A 162 -6.26 -16.60 3.78
C LYS A 162 -7.67 -16.52 4.37
N GLN A 163 -7.97 -15.44 5.09
CA GLN A 163 -9.24 -15.26 5.78
C GLN A 163 -9.59 -13.77 5.81
N LYS A 164 -10.68 -13.40 5.14
CA LYS A 164 -11.20 -12.03 5.12
C LYS A 164 -12.24 -11.86 6.22
N ASP A 165 -11.84 -11.26 7.34
CA ASP A 165 -12.72 -10.94 8.45
C ASP A 165 -12.33 -9.59 9.08
N VAL A 166 -13.06 -9.16 10.12
CA VAL A 166 -12.77 -7.89 10.81
C VAL A 166 -11.33 -7.80 11.31
N TYR A 167 -10.76 -8.90 11.81
CA TYR A 167 -9.46 -8.88 12.50
C TYR A 167 -8.31 -8.83 11.51
N THR A 168 -8.32 -9.68 10.47
CA THR A 168 -7.27 -9.68 9.45
C THR A 168 -7.29 -8.40 8.64
N THR A 169 -8.48 -7.89 8.32
CA THR A 169 -8.67 -6.63 7.60
C THR A 169 -8.21 -5.44 8.43
N PHE A 170 -8.60 -5.36 9.71
CA PHE A 170 -8.18 -4.29 10.61
C PHE A 170 -6.66 -4.27 10.81
N ARG A 171 -6.03 -5.43 11.02
CA ARG A 171 -4.55 -5.50 11.20
C ARG A 171 -3.80 -5.05 9.95
N LEU A 172 -4.29 -5.44 8.76
CA LEU A 172 -3.70 -4.99 7.50
C LEU A 172 -3.85 -3.48 7.32
N ALA A 173 -5.03 -2.92 7.59
CA ALA A 173 -5.24 -1.48 7.64
C ALA A 173 -4.22 -0.76 8.54
N VAL A 174 -4.09 -1.21 9.80
CA VAL A 174 -3.15 -0.64 10.78
C VAL A 174 -1.70 -0.68 10.28
N LYS A 175 -1.31 -1.77 9.61
CA LYS A 175 0.04 -1.90 9.04
C LYS A 175 0.29 -0.90 7.91
N TYR A 176 -0.70 -0.65 7.06
CA TYR A 176 -0.60 0.38 6.03
C TYR A 176 -0.53 1.80 6.64
N ILE A 177 -1.31 2.08 7.69
CA ILE A 177 -1.22 3.34 8.44
C ILE A 177 0.19 3.52 8.99
N ASP A 178 0.76 2.48 9.59
CA ASP A 178 2.12 2.53 10.13
C ASP A 178 3.16 2.85 9.05
N ILE A 179 3.09 2.21 7.88
CA ILE A 179 3.99 2.51 6.76
C ILE A 179 3.82 3.95 6.27
N SER A 180 2.60 4.48 6.27
CA SER A 180 2.33 5.85 5.78
C SER A 180 3.13 6.93 6.52
N ILE A 181 3.61 6.64 7.75
CA ILE A 181 4.46 7.55 8.53
C ILE A 181 5.88 7.63 7.96
N TYR A 182 6.35 6.60 7.25
CA TYR A 182 7.74 6.46 6.81
C TYR A 182 7.95 6.69 5.31
N VAL A 183 6.88 6.75 4.51
CA VAL A 183 6.97 6.99 3.07
C VAL A 183 7.04 8.49 2.74
N ASN A 184 7.55 8.79 1.56
CA ASN A 184 7.60 10.15 1.03
C ASN A 184 6.19 10.77 0.92
N GLU A 185 6.09 12.11 1.00
CA GLU A 185 4.81 12.83 0.98
C GLU A 185 3.93 12.49 -0.22
N ASP A 186 4.53 12.36 -1.40
CA ASP A 186 3.83 12.06 -2.65
C ASP A 186 3.03 10.75 -2.59
N VAL A 187 3.53 9.75 -1.85
CA VAL A 187 2.90 8.42 -1.74
C VAL A 187 2.12 8.27 -0.44
N LYS A 188 2.41 9.11 0.55
CA LYS A 188 1.71 9.09 1.84
C LYS A 188 0.21 9.22 1.67
N ALA A 189 -0.26 10.17 0.85
CA ALA A 189 -1.68 10.36 0.61
C ALA A 189 -2.34 9.09 0.02
N GLU A 190 -1.65 8.41 -0.90
CA GLU A 190 -2.12 7.15 -1.49
C GLU A 190 -2.13 6.00 -0.48
N MET A 191 -1.10 5.90 0.36
CA MET A 191 -1.02 4.90 1.41
C MET A 191 -2.15 5.05 2.42
N ILE A 192 -2.51 6.30 2.74
CA ILE A 192 -3.66 6.60 3.59
C ILE A 192 -4.96 6.15 2.93
N LYS A 193 -5.17 6.43 1.63
CA LYS A 193 -6.37 5.95 0.92
C LYS A 193 -6.45 4.43 0.90
N LEU A 194 -5.33 3.75 0.62
CA LEU A 194 -5.27 2.30 0.65
C LEU A 194 -5.60 1.74 2.05
N SER A 195 -5.06 2.35 3.11
CA SER A 195 -5.40 1.96 4.48
C SER A 195 -6.87 2.18 4.82
N ASN A 196 -7.49 3.27 4.34
CA ASN A 196 -8.90 3.55 4.53
C ASN A 196 -9.79 2.52 3.83
N ILE A 197 -9.40 2.02 2.65
CA ILE A 197 -10.13 0.95 1.97
C ILE A 197 -10.28 -0.27 2.90
N TYR A 198 -9.19 -0.66 3.57
CA TYR A 198 -9.18 -1.77 4.51
C TYR A 198 -9.92 -1.42 5.82
N LEU A 199 -9.77 -0.21 6.36
CA LEU A 199 -10.54 0.19 7.56
C LEU A 199 -12.05 0.16 7.29
N ASP A 200 -12.50 0.74 6.18
CA ASP A 200 -13.92 0.74 5.78
C ASP A 200 -14.44 -0.69 5.60
N GLU A 201 -13.60 -1.59 5.08
CA GLU A 201 -13.94 -3.00 4.96
C GLU A 201 -14.04 -3.71 6.32
N ALA A 202 -13.12 -3.42 7.25
CA ALA A 202 -13.19 -3.94 8.61
C ALA A 202 -14.48 -3.48 9.30
N SER A 203 -14.87 -2.21 9.15
CA SER A 203 -16.14 -1.69 9.66
C SER A 203 -17.35 -2.42 9.09
N ARG A 204 -17.39 -2.69 7.77
CA ARG A 204 -18.47 -3.48 7.14
C ARG A 204 -18.54 -4.92 7.66
N PHE A 205 -17.39 -5.56 7.91
CA PHE A 205 -17.39 -6.88 8.54
C PHE A 205 -17.95 -6.83 9.97
N LEU A 206 -17.61 -5.79 10.73
CA LEU A 206 -18.11 -5.58 12.08
C LEU A 206 -19.63 -5.30 12.14
N GLU A 207 -20.18 -4.71 11.09
CA GLU A 207 -21.63 -4.50 10.93
C GLU A 207 -22.37 -5.79 10.56
N SER A 208 -21.77 -6.64 9.73
CA SER A 208 -22.44 -7.82 9.15
C SER A 208 -22.27 -9.11 9.96
N GLN A 209 -21.26 -9.20 10.83
CA GLN A 209 -20.96 -10.39 11.61
C GLN A 209 -21.43 -10.23 13.07
N GLN A 210 -21.87 -11.34 13.69
CA GLN A 210 -22.06 -11.37 15.15
C GLN A 210 -20.69 -11.52 15.81
N ILE A 211 -20.22 -10.45 16.44
CA ILE A 211 -18.90 -10.38 17.07
C ILE A 211 -19.06 -9.96 18.53
N ASP A 212 -18.50 -10.77 19.43
CA ASP A 212 -18.33 -10.42 20.83
C ASP A 212 -17.42 -9.19 20.96
N GLU A 213 -17.71 -8.32 21.92
CA GLU A 213 -16.94 -7.08 22.15
C GLU A 213 -16.93 -6.09 20.96
N LYS A 214 -17.97 -6.11 20.11
CA LYS A 214 -18.13 -5.19 18.96
C LYS A 214 -17.74 -3.74 19.26
N GLN A 215 -18.21 -3.17 20.36
CA GLN A 215 -17.90 -1.80 20.76
C GLN A 215 -16.38 -1.55 20.92
N LYS A 216 -15.63 -2.52 21.46
CA LYS A 216 -14.17 -2.38 21.62
C LYS A 216 -13.47 -2.32 20.27
N LEU A 217 -13.96 -3.05 19.28
CA LEU A 217 -13.42 -3.02 17.92
C LEU A 217 -13.80 -1.72 17.20
N GLU A 218 -15.02 -1.22 17.39
CA GLU A 218 -15.43 0.10 16.88
C GLU A 218 -14.53 1.21 17.43
N ASP A 219 -14.26 1.20 18.74
CA ASP A 219 -13.36 2.15 19.38
C ASP A 219 -11.94 2.06 18.79
N LYS A 220 -11.44 0.84 18.57
CA LYS A 220 -10.12 0.62 17.95
C LYS A 220 -10.06 1.16 16.52
N ILE A 221 -11.08 0.91 15.71
CA ILE A 221 -11.17 1.44 14.34
C ILE A 221 -11.16 2.97 14.39
N PHE A 222 -12.02 3.57 15.21
CA PHE A 222 -12.10 5.01 15.37
C PHE A 222 -10.76 5.64 15.78
N LEU A 223 -10.04 5.04 16.73
CA LEU A 223 -8.72 5.53 17.13
C LEU A 223 -7.69 5.48 15.98
N GLN A 224 -7.76 4.49 15.09
CA GLN A 224 -6.91 4.44 13.89
C GLN A 224 -7.31 5.49 12.85
N GLU A 225 -8.59 5.78 12.68
CA GLU A 225 -9.04 6.90 11.85
C GLU A 225 -8.51 8.24 12.36
N LEU A 226 -8.49 8.44 13.69
CA LEU A 226 -7.87 9.63 14.28
C LEU A 226 -6.36 9.68 14.03
N LYS A 227 -5.67 8.53 14.09
CA LYS A 227 -4.25 8.45 13.74
C LYS A 227 -4.01 8.86 12.29
N LEU A 228 -4.85 8.42 11.36
CA LEU A 228 -4.80 8.85 9.97
C LEU A 228 -4.97 10.37 9.82
N MET A 229 -5.85 10.99 10.60
CA MET A 229 -5.98 12.44 10.62
C MET A 229 -4.71 13.15 11.11
N LEU A 230 -3.95 12.55 12.04
CA LEU A 230 -2.63 13.08 12.43
C LEU A 230 -1.60 12.96 11.30
N VAL A 231 -1.58 11.83 10.59
CA VAL A 231 -0.73 11.66 9.39
C VAL A 231 -1.05 12.76 8.36
N GLN A 232 -2.33 13.13 8.21
CA GLN A 232 -2.80 14.22 7.35
C GLN A 232 -2.64 15.63 7.94
N LYS A 233 -1.89 15.80 9.04
CA LYS A 233 -1.65 17.10 9.69
C LYS A 233 -2.91 17.80 10.20
N ARG A 234 -3.86 17.05 10.78
CA ARG A 234 -5.13 17.58 11.35
C ARG A 234 -5.24 17.44 12.88
N PRO A 235 -4.26 17.90 13.68
CA PRO A 235 -4.23 17.67 15.13
C PRO A 235 -5.41 18.29 15.89
N ARG A 236 -5.86 19.49 15.52
CA ARG A 236 -7.03 20.13 16.17
C ARG A 236 -8.30 19.32 16.01
N ARG A 237 -8.49 18.70 14.82
CA ARG A 237 -9.66 17.86 14.56
C ARG A 237 -9.63 16.60 15.42
N VAL A 238 -8.44 16.00 15.60
CA VAL A 238 -8.22 14.84 16.46
C VAL A 238 -8.58 15.15 17.91
N LEU A 239 -8.00 16.20 18.50
CA LEU A 239 -8.32 16.59 19.89
C LEU A 239 -9.83 16.86 20.10
N ARG A 240 -10.47 17.51 19.12
CA ARG A 240 -11.91 17.76 19.17
C ARG A 240 -12.72 16.46 19.16
N LEU A 241 -12.32 15.47 18.37
CA LEU A 241 -13.02 14.18 18.28
C LEU A 241 -12.78 13.32 19.53
N LEU A 242 -11.55 13.28 20.05
CA LEU A 242 -11.23 12.62 21.32
C LEU A 242 -12.07 13.16 22.49
N LYS A 243 -12.29 14.48 22.54
CA LYS A 243 -13.13 15.10 23.57
C LYS A 243 -14.63 14.77 23.43
N LYS A 244 -15.11 14.59 22.20
CA LYS A 244 -16.54 14.34 21.90
C LYS A 244 -16.95 12.89 22.08
N THR A 245 -16.02 11.97 21.84
CA THR A 245 -16.26 10.53 21.88
C THR A 245 -15.40 9.96 23.03
N PRO A 246 -15.88 10.01 24.28
CA PRO A 246 -15.10 9.49 25.41
C PRO A 246 -15.02 7.97 25.30
N ILE A 247 -13.91 7.47 24.75
CA ILE A 247 -13.54 6.08 24.87
C ILE A 247 -13.06 5.87 26.30
N SER A 248 -13.64 4.89 27.01
CA SER A 248 -13.31 4.67 28.41
C SER A 248 -11.81 4.38 28.57
N ALA A 249 -11.13 5.23 29.36
CA ALA A 249 -9.73 5.05 29.71
C ALA A 249 -9.51 3.82 30.63
N GLU A 250 -10.59 3.26 31.19
CA GLU A 250 -10.56 2.04 32.00
C GLU A 250 -10.39 0.78 31.14
N ASP A 251 -10.69 0.86 29.84
CA ASP A 251 -10.30 -0.19 28.89
C ASP A 251 -8.81 -0.05 28.57
N THR A 252 -8.00 -0.75 29.35
CA THR A 252 -6.54 -0.82 29.19
C THR A 252 -6.10 -1.09 27.75
N SER A 253 -6.93 -1.74 26.93
CA SER A 253 -6.59 -2.08 25.54
C SER A 253 -6.47 -0.87 24.60
N ASN A 254 -7.06 0.28 24.95
CA ASN A 254 -7.03 1.50 24.14
C ASN A 254 -6.09 2.59 24.68
N SER A 255 -5.61 2.42 25.92
CA SER A 255 -4.80 3.41 26.64
C SER A 255 -3.58 3.92 25.86
N SER A 256 -2.78 3.00 25.29
CA SER A 256 -1.58 3.33 24.53
C SER A 256 -1.89 4.18 23.29
N MET A 257 -2.94 3.86 22.54
CA MET A 257 -3.32 4.62 21.35
C MET A 257 -3.90 5.99 21.71
N LEU A 258 -4.70 6.08 22.79
CA LEU A 258 -5.18 7.35 23.31
C LEU A 258 -4.03 8.27 23.72
N ALA A 259 -3.03 7.73 24.43
CA ALA A 259 -1.83 8.46 24.79
C ALA A 259 -1.07 8.95 23.55
N PHE A 260 -0.89 8.07 22.55
CA PHE A 260 -0.19 8.40 21.31
C PHE A 260 -0.90 9.55 20.57
N LEU A 261 -2.22 9.49 20.43
CA LEU A 261 -3.00 10.50 19.73
C LEU A 261 -2.95 11.85 20.45
N ASN A 262 -3.16 11.87 21.77
CA ASN A 262 -3.12 13.13 22.55
C ASN A 262 -1.71 13.72 22.53
N PHE A 263 -0.68 12.94 22.86
CA PHE A 263 0.71 13.37 22.84
C PHE A 263 1.07 13.99 21.49
N THR A 264 0.85 13.26 20.40
CA THR A 264 1.24 13.68 19.06
C THR A 264 0.45 14.91 18.62
N ALA A 265 -0.86 14.97 18.88
CA ALA A 265 -1.67 16.11 18.49
C ALA A 265 -1.25 17.41 19.21
N HIS A 266 -0.98 17.35 20.51
CA HIS A 266 -0.46 18.50 21.27
C HIS A 266 0.95 18.89 20.83
N LEU A 267 1.82 17.91 20.57
CA LEU A 267 3.18 18.16 20.08
C LEU A 267 3.18 18.87 18.71
N MET A 268 2.32 18.44 17.78
CA MET A 268 2.13 19.12 16.48
C MET A 268 1.60 20.56 16.62
N LEU A 269 0.91 20.86 17.72
CA LEU A 269 0.41 22.20 18.05
C LEU A 269 1.41 23.03 18.87
N LYS A 270 2.62 22.50 19.13
CA LYS A 270 3.65 23.12 19.98
C LYS A 270 3.20 23.36 21.43
N ASP A 271 2.26 22.56 21.91
CA ASP A 271 1.76 22.57 23.29
C ASP A 271 2.49 21.49 24.11
N GLU A 272 3.74 21.77 24.46
CA GLU A 272 4.62 20.81 25.14
C GLU A 272 4.14 20.44 26.54
N ALA A 273 3.46 21.35 27.23
CA ALA A 273 2.91 21.11 28.57
C ALA A 273 1.84 20.02 28.52
N SER A 274 0.85 20.17 27.63
CA SER A 274 -0.19 19.16 27.46
C SER A 274 0.35 17.87 26.85
N ALA A 275 1.31 17.93 25.93
CA ALA A 275 1.95 16.74 25.38
C ALA A 275 2.67 15.93 26.47
N SER A 276 3.42 16.58 27.35
CA SER A 276 4.21 15.92 28.40
C SER A 276 3.37 15.08 29.36
N ALA A 277 2.10 15.46 29.59
CA ALA A 277 1.18 14.70 30.43
C ALA A 277 0.90 13.26 29.93
N TRP A 278 1.14 12.99 28.64
CA TRP A 278 0.90 11.68 28.02
C TRP A 278 2.19 10.89 27.78
N ARG A 279 3.36 11.48 28.00
CA ARG A 279 4.65 10.95 27.55
C ARG A 279 5.02 9.62 28.21
N ASP A 280 4.73 9.46 29.50
CA ASP A 280 5.12 8.28 30.27
C ASP A 280 4.34 7.01 29.88
N GLN A 281 3.25 7.16 29.11
CA GLN A 281 2.43 6.05 28.61
C GLN A 281 2.90 5.57 27.22
N LEU A 282 3.94 6.18 26.65
CA LEU A 282 4.41 5.91 25.30
C LEU A 282 5.66 5.04 25.30
N THR A 283 5.73 4.14 24.33
CA THR A 283 6.97 3.44 24.04
C THR A 283 7.95 4.35 23.31
N THR A 284 9.23 3.96 23.29
CA THR A 284 10.24 4.66 22.46
C THR A 284 9.84 4.70 20.98
N THR A 285 9.19 3.65 20.48
CA THR A 285 8.72 3.58 19.10
C THR A 285 7.61 4.60 18.84
N ASP A 286 6.68 4.76 19.78
CA ASP A 286 5.60 5.74 19.69
C ASP A 286 6.15 7.17 19.64
N ILE A 287 7.11 7.49 20.50
CA ILE A 287 7.77 8.80 20.51
C ILE A 287 8.49 9.05 19.17
N LYS A 288 9.20 8.05 18.63
CA LYS A 288 9.85 8.16 17.31
C LYS A 288 8.84 8.44 16.19
N LYS A 289 7.70 7.71 16.16
CA LYS A 289 6.62 7.93 15.19
C LYS A 289 6.02 9.34 15.34
N ALA A 290 5.75 9.78 16.57
CA ALA A 290 5.22 11.11 16.85
C ALA A 290 6.17 12.21 16.33
N ASN A 291 7.47 12.08 16.59
CA ASN A 291 8.47 13.05 16.12
C ASN A 291 8.56 13.09 14.57
N LEU A 292 8.50 11.94 13.90
CA LEU A 292 8.46 11.89 12.43
C LEU A 292 7.23 12.63 11.89
N LEU A 293 6.07 12.44 12.53
CA LEU A 293 4.84 13.15 12.18
C LEU A 293 4.88 14.66 12.47
N VAL A 294 5.83 15.15 13.26
CA VAL A 294 6.01 16.58 13.52
C VAL A 294 7.04 17.20 12.57
N GLN A 295 8.05 16.43 12.14
CA GLN A 295 9.16 16.89 11.30
C GLN A 295 8.83 16.94 9.81
N GLN A 296 7.97 16.03 9.34
CA GLN A 296 7.43 16.01 7.97
C GLN A 296 6.40 17.13 7.78
#